data_AF-A0AAU0Y2F7-F1
#
_entry.id   AF-A0AAU0Y2F7-F1
#
_cell.length_a   1.000
_cell.length_b   1.000
_cell.length_c   1.000
_cell.angle_alpha   90.00
_cell.angle_beta   90.00
_cell.angle_gamma   90.00
#
_symmetry.space_group_name_H-M   'P 1'
#
loop_
_entity.id
_entity.type
_entity.pdbx_description
1 polymer ?
#
loop_
_entity_poly.entity_id
_entity_poly.type
_entity_poly.pdbx_seq_one_letter_code
_entity_poly.pdbx_strand_id
1 'polypeptide(L)'
;MKFLSYLVFRSEFGGHLPVRQKDMAKEYKITPQAVSLLMAPLCDLNIVLRPSSDGRKGNSYRLHPLAAKYESHDDMEAAFRHTLQAIKAGELPNLRLPSYVTAPPSEGRPNLQVA
;
A
#
# COMPACT_ATOMS: atom_id res chain seq x y z
N MET A 1 11.30 -6.16 5.42
CA MET A 1 10.56 -5.08 4.72
C MET A 1 11.52 -4.14 3.99
N LYS A 2 12.09 -4.51 2.83
CA LYS A 2 12.96 -3.60 2.02
C LYS A 2 12.29 -3.09 0.75
N PHE A 3 11.31 -3.81 0.23
CA PHE A 3 10.66 -3.45 -1.04
C PHE A 3 9.62 -2.33 -0.88
N LEU A 4 8.83 -2.34 0.19
CA LEU A 4 7.87 -1.26 0.46
C LEU A 4 8.56 0.10 0.61
N SER A 5 9.68 0.16 1.34
CA SER A 5 10.48 1.40 1.47
C SER A 5 10.99 1.90 0.12
N TYR A 6 11.37 0.99 -0.78
CA TYR A 6 11.73 1.34 -2.15
C TYR A 6 10.54 1.96 -2.91
N LEU A 7 9.32 1.43 -2.76
CA LEU A 7 8.13 2.00 -3.39
C LEU A 7 7.82 3.40 -2.87
N VAL A 8 7.85 3.59 -1.54
CA VAL A 8 7.62 4.92 -0.94
C VAL A 8 8.68 5.92 -1.41
N PHE A 9 9.93 5.48 -1.54
CA PHE A 9 10.99 6.33 -2.08
C PHE A 9 10.71 6.72 -3.54
N ARG A 10 10.30 5.79 -4.39
CA ARG A 10 10.03 6.03 -5.81
C ARG A 10 8.67 6.67 -6.10
N SER A 11 7.72 6.62 -5.17
CA SER A 11 6.41 7.22 -5.38
C SER A 11 6.51 8.74 -5.44
N GLU A 12 5.57 9.35 -6.12
CA GLU A 12 5.27 10.76 -5.97
C GLU A 12 4.46 10.99 -4.68
N PHE A 13 4.30 12.25 -4.30
CA PHE A 13 3.40 12.61 -3.20
C PHE A 13 1.97 12.19 -3.55
N GLY A 14 1.23 11.68 -2.56
CA GLY A 14 -0.12 11.12 -2.78
C GLY A 14 -0.13 9.71 -3.41
N GLY A 15 1.05 9.09 -3.55
CA GLY A 15 1.21 7.64 -3.73
C GLY A 15 1.27 7.15 -5.17
N HIS A 16 1.31 8.02 -6.18
CA HIS A 16 1.48 7.58 -7.57
C HIS A 16 2.86 6.92 -7.77
N LEU A 17 2.93 5.75 -8.41
CA LEU A 17 4.19 5.11 -8.77
C LEU A 17 4.41 5.26 -10.29
N PRO A 18 5.20 6.26 -10.73
CA PRO A 18 5.49 6.50 -12.15
C PRO A 18 6.57 5.52 -12.68
N VAL A 19 6.59 4.28 -12.17
CA VAL A 19 7.62 3.29 -12.51
C VAL A 19 6.95 2.02 -13.00
N ARG A 20 7.40 1.48 -14.14
CA ARG A 20 6.89 0.19 -14.63
C ARG A 20 7.59 -0.94 -13.91
N GLN A 21 6.92 -2.09 -13.83
CA GLN A 21 7.46 -3.28 -13.18
C GLN A 21 8.84 -3.71 -13.72
N LYS A 22 9.07 -3.59 -15.03
CA LYS A 22 10.37 -3.89 -15.65
C LYS A 22 11.50 -2.98 -15.13
N ASP A 23 11.16 -1.72 -14.84
CA ASP A 23 12.12 -0.71 -14.40
C ASP A 23 12.41 -0.93 -12.90
N MET A 24 11.38 -1.27 -12.11
CA MET A 24 11.57 -1.73 -10.72
C MET A 24 12.49 -2.94 -10.64
N ALA A 25 12.31 -3.92 -11.52
CA ALA A 25 13.13 -5.13 -11.56
C ALA A 25 14.60 -4.78 -11.82
N LYS A 26 14.86 -3.87 -12.77
CA LYS A 26 16.21 -3.39 -13.11
C LYS A 26 16.85 -2.61 -11.96
N GLU A 27 16.13 -1.65 -11.38
CA GLU A 27 16.63 -0.81 -10.29
C GLU A 27 16.91 -1.62 -9.02
N TYR A 28 15.98 -2.51 -8.68
CA TYR A 28 16.06 -3.35 -7.48
C TYR A 28 16.89 -4.62 -7.69
N LYS A 29 17.44 -4.83 -8.90
CA LYS A 29 18.28 -5.97 -9.29
C LYS A 29 17.63 -7.33 -9.03
N ILE A 30 16.35 -7.45 -9.36
CA ILE A 30 15.57 -8.69 -9.25
C ILE A 30 14.87 -9.00 -10.57
N THR A 31 14.29 -10.20 -10.69
CA THR A 31 13.51 -10.54 -11.88
C THR A 31 12.14 -9.84 -11.85
N PRO A 32 11.52 -9.58 -13.01
CA PRO A 32 10.15 -9.06 -13.05
C PRO A 32 9.16 -9.97 -12.31
N GLN A 33 9.37 -11.28 -12.35
CA GLN A 33 8.58 -12.26 -11.59
C GLN A 33 8.73 -12.05 -10.08
N ALA A 34 9.95 -11.83 -9.58
CA ALA A 34 10.18 -11.50 -8.17
C ALA A 34 9.48 -10.19 -7.76
N VAL A 35 9.41 -9.18 -8.64
CA VAL A 35 8.60 -7.97 -8.37
C VAL A 35 7.12 -8.32 -8.20
N SER A 36 6.56 -9.17 -9.06
CA SER A 36 5.16 -9.63 -8.90
C SER A 36 4.94 -10.31 -7.55
N LEU A 37 5.87 -11.18 -7.14
CA LEU A 37 5.78 -11.89 -5.86
C LEU A 37 5.86 -10.95 -4.66
N LEU A 38 6.67 -9.88 -4.75
CA LEU A 38 6.76 -8.85 -3.71
C LEU A 38 5.56 -7.90 -3.71
N MET A 39 4.94 -7.67 -4.87
CA MET A 39 3.72 -6.87 -5.02
C MET A 39 2.47 -7.58 -4.50
N ALA A 40 2.35 -8.89 -4.73
CA ALA A 40 1.17 -9.66 -4.35
C ALA A 40 0.70 -9.42 -2.89
N PRO A 41 1.55 -9.63 -1.85
CA PRO A 41 1.11 -9.41 -0.47
C PRO A 41 0.80 -7.93 -0.16
N LEU A 42 1.45 -6.99 -0.85
CA LEU A 42 1.16 -5.56 -0.69
C LEU A 42 -0.19 -5.18 -1.31
N CYS A 43 -0.56 -5.81 -2.41
CA CYS A 43 -1.89 -5.70 -2.99
C CYS A 43 -2.96 -6.38 -2.12
N ASP A 44 -2.67 -7.57 -1.59
CA ASP A 44 -3.60 -8.31 -0.74
C ASP A 44 -3.95 -7.54 0.55
N LEU A 45 -3.00 -6.75 1.06
CA LEU A 45 -3.20 -5.86 2.22
C LEU A 45 -3.79 -4.49 1.86
N ASN A 46 -4.09 -4.24 0.58
CA ASN A 46 -4.50 -2.94 0.03
C ASN A 46 -3.49 -1.80 0.28
N ILE A 47 -2.22 -2.11 0.56
CA ILE A 47 -1.13 -1.11 0.69
C ILE A 47 -0.77 -0.57 -0.69
N VAL A 48 -0.78 -1.45 -1.69
CA VAL A 48 -0.64 -1.09 -3.11
C VAL A 48 -1.96 -1.38 -3.80
N LEU A 49 -2.45 -0.39 -4.53
CA LEU A 49 -3.65 -0.45 -5.32
C LEU A 49 -3.27 -0.71 -6.78
N ARG A 50 -3.91 -1.71 -7.37
CA ARG A 50 -3.85 -1.94 -8.81
C ARG A 50 -5.04 -1.23 -9.46
N PRO A 51 -4.85 -0.42 -10.52
CA PRO A 51 -5.95 0.19 -11.23
C PRO A 51 -6.84 -0.89 -11.84
N SER A 52 -8.16 -0.72 -11.74
CA SER A 52 -9.12 -1.60 -12.41
C SER A 52 -8.92 -1.56 -13.93
N SER A 53 -9.04 -2.72 -14.56
CA SER A 53 -8.75 -2.92 -15.99
C SER A 53 -9.64 -2.12 -16.96
N ASP A 54 -10.71 -1.48 -16.47
CA ASP A 54 -11.70 -0.79 -17.31
C ASP A 54 -11.24 0.58 -17.84
N GLY A 55 -10.17 1.14 -17.29
CA GLY A 55 -9.58 2.40 -17.74
C GLY A 55 -8.25 2.18 -18.42
N ARG A 56 -8.26 1.97 -19.74
CA ARG A 56 -7.05 1.89 -20.59
C ARG A 56 -6.03 3.00 -20.28
N LYS A 57 -4.96 2.68 -19.54
CA LYS A 57 -3.57 3.22 -19.69
C LYS A 57 -2.65 2.70 -18.58
N GLY A 58 -2.01 1.57 -18.85
CA GLY A 58 -0.79 1.12 -18.16
C GLY A 58 -1.00 0.53 -16.76
N ASN A 59 -0.20 -0.48 -16.42
CA ASN A 59 -0.13 -1.05 -15.08
C ASN A 59 0.51 -0.04 -14.11
N SER A 60 -0.17 1.07 -13.81
CA SER A 60 0.29 2.09 -12.88
C SER A 60 -0.16 1.72 -11.47
N TYR A 61 0.71 1.04 -10.75
CA TYR A 61 0.50 0.82 -9.32
C TYR A 61 0.38 2.16 -8.59
N ARG A 62 -0.40 2.19 -7.51
CA ARG A 62 -0.50 3.34 -6.63
C ARG A 62 -0.37 2.85 -5.18
N LEU A 63 0.36 3.56 -4.34
CA LEU A 63 0.26 3.37 -2.90
C LEU A 63 -1.10 3.86 -2.41
N HIS A 64 -1.66 3.13 -1.44
CA HIS A 64 -2.82 3.60 -0.71
C HIS A 64 -2.51 4.98 -0.11
N PRO A 65 -3.43 5.96 -0.16
CA PRO A 65 -3.17 7.29 0.41
C PRO A 65 -2.70 7.23 1.87
N LEU A 66 -3.31 6.37 2.69
CA LEU A 66 -2.88 6.13 4.08
C LEU A 66 -1.46 5.53 4.24
N ALA A 67 -0.85 5.03 3.17
CA ALA A 67 0.51 4.47 3.16
C ALA A 67 1.46 5.26 2.24
N ALA A 68 1.00 6.35 1.65
CA ALA A 68 1.78 7.22 0.78
C ALA A 68 2.60 8.23 1.59
N LYS A 69 3.58 8.85 0.93
CA LYS A 69 4.25 10.04 1.45
C LYS A 69 3.56 11.31 0.96
N TYR A 70 3.74 12.37 1.72
CA TYR A 70 3.17 13.70 1.47
C TYR A 70 4.23 14.77 1.64
N GLU A 71 4.04 15.88 0.94
CA GLU A 71 4.95 17.03 0.99
C GLU A 71 4.79 17.79 2.30
N SER A 72 3.54 17.95 2.75
CA SER A 72 3.20 18.61 4.01
C SER A 72 2.23 17.77 4.85
N HIS A 73 2.12 18.14 6.12
CA HIS A 73 1.12 17.56 7.03
C HIS A 73 -0.32 17.90 6.58
N ASP A 74 -0.53 19.11 6.05
CA ASP A 74 -1.85 19.56 5.60
C ASP A 74 -2.34 18.73 4.39
N ASP A 75 -1.44 18.43 3.45
CA ASP A 75 -1.74 17.56 2.30
C ASP A 75 -2.07 16.14 2.74
N MET A 76 -1.34 15.63 3.73
CA MET A 76 -1.60 14.33 4.33
C MET A 76 -3.00 14.29 4.96
N GLU A 77 -3.36 15.27 5.79
CA GLU A 77 -4.67 15.31 6.42
C GLU A 77 -5.82 15.46 5.42
N ALA A 78 -5.66 16.30 4.40
CA ALA A 78 -6.63 16.48 3.34
C ALA A 78 -6.85 15.16 2.58
N ALA A 79 -5.76 14.49 2.22
CA ALA A 79 -5.82 13.19 1.55
C ALA A 79 -6.43 12.12 2.45
N PHE A 80 -6.14 12.11 3.75
CA PHE A 80 -6.70 11.14 4.70
C PHE A 80 -8.20 11.35 4.85
N ARG A 81 -8.67 12.59 5.01
CA ARG A 81 -10.10 12.91 5.07
C ARG A 81 -10.85 12.43 3.83
N HIS A 82 -10.33 12.74 2.64
CA HIS A 82 -10.91 12.28 1.38
C HIS A 82 -10.91 10.74 1.29
N THR A 83 -9.81 10.11 1.70
CA THR A 83 -9.65 8.66 1.68
C THR A 83 -10.66 7.95 2.58
N LEU A 84 -10.89 8.46 3.79
CA LEU A 84 -11.89 7.92 4.70
C LEU A 84 -13.31 8.06 4.15
N GLN A 85 -13.61 9.13 3.42
CA GLN A 85 -14.90 9.30 2.74
C GLN A 85 -15.06 8.30 1.59
N ALA A 86 -14.04 8.13 0.75
CA ALA A 86 -14.05 7.16 -0.35
C ALA A 86 -14.18 5.71 0.15
N ILE A 87 -13.54 5.37 1.28
CA ILE A 87 -13.70 4.06 1.94
C ILE A 87 -15.14 3.86 2.41
N LYS A 88 -15.73 4.86 3.06
CA LYS A 88 -17.14 4.80 3.51
C LYS A 88 -18.12 4.68 2.34
N ALA A 89 -17.81 5.31 1.21
CA ALA A 89 -18.59 5.22 -0.02
C ALA A 89 -18.39 3.89 -0.79
N GLY A 90 -17.41 3.07 -0.40
CA GLY A 90 -17.07 1.82 -1.09
C GLY A 90 -16.26 2.00 -2.37
N GLU A 91 -15.78 3.21 -2.65
CA GLU A 91 -14.99 3.55 -3.84
C GLU A 91 -13.50 3.17 -3.70
N LEU A 92 -13.02 3.06 -2.46
CA LEU A 92 -11.65 2.68 -2.14
C LEU A 92 -11.65 1.55 -1.11
N PRO A 93 -10.88 0.46 -1.32
CA PRO A 93 -10.78 -0.59 -0.31
C PRO A 93 -10.00 -0.08 0.91
N ASN A 94 -10.45 -0.46 2.11
CA ASN A 94 -9.72 -0.17 3.34
C ASN A 94 -8.43 -1.00 3.43
N LEU A 95 -7.42 -0.50 4.14
CA LEU A 95 -6.23 -1.26 4.50
C LEU A 95 -6.64 -2.53 5.25
N ARG A 96 -6.12 -3.67 4.82
CA ARG A 96 -6.30 -4.92 5.56
C ARG A 96 -5.14 -5.08 6.50
N LEU A 97 -5.44 -5.15 7.80
CA LEU A 97 -4.45 -5.54 8.79
C LEU A 97 -4.35 -7.07 8.76
N PRO A 98 -3.13 -7.65 8.80
CA PRO A 98 -3.01 -9.07 9.07
C PRO A 98 -3.68 -9.35 10.40
N SER A 99 -4.70 -10.20 10.41
CA SER A 99 -5.23 -10.73 11.65
C SER A 99 -4.13 -11.59 12.28
N TYR A 100 -3.64 -11.20 13.45
CA TYR A 100 -2.86 -12.10 14.29
C TYR A 100 -3.82 -13.21 14.74
N VAL A 101 -3.89 -14.30 13.97
CA VAL A 101 -4.66 -15.50 14.36
C VAL A 101 -4.05 -16.11 15.62
N THR A 102 -2.74 -15.94 15.78
CA THR A 102 -2.00 -16.28 17.00
C THR A 102 -1.48 -14.99 17.60
N ALA A 103 -1.85 -14.69 18.85
CA ALA A 103 -1.23 -13.60 19.59
C ALA A 103 0.31 -13.75 19.47
N PRO A 104 1.07 -12.66 19.24
CA PRO A 104 2.52 -12.73 19.30
C PRO A 104 2.91 -13.35 20.66
N PRO A 105 3.95 -14.20 20.73
CA PRO A 105 4.36 -14.80 21.99
C PRO A 105 4.62 -13.66 23.00
N SER A 106 3.68 -13.50 23.92
CA SER A 106 3.70 -12.42 24.89
C SER A 106 4.35 -12.97 26.15
N GLU A 107 5.59 -12.57 26.42
CA GLU A 107 6.09 -12.61 27.80
C GLU A 107 5.31 -11.55 28.60
N GLY A 108 4.19 -11.96 29.19
CA GLY A 108 3.30 -11.09 29.96
C GLY A 108 1.88 -11.09 29.43
N ARG A 109 0.89 -10.85 30.31
CA ARG A 109 -0.55 -10.99 30.00
C ARG A 109 -1.06 -9.82 29.14
N PRO A 110 -1.49 -10.04 27.88
CA PRO A 110 -2.32 -9.08 27.17
C PRO A 110 -3.76 -9.31 27.61
N ASN A 111 -4.27 -8.44 28.49
CA ASN A 111 -5.71 -8.32 28.71
C ASN A 111 -6.28 -7.46 27.58
N LEU A 112 -6.83 -8.10 26.55
CA LEU A 112 -7.63 -7.40 25.55
C LEU A 112 -9.02 -8.04 25.50
N GLN A 113 -9.98 -7.34 26.12
CA GLN A 113 -11.40 -7.52 25.88
C GLN A 113 -11.77 -6.77 24.59
N VAL A 114 -12.65 -7.35 23.78
CA VAL A 114 -13.21 -6.69 22.60
C VAL A 114 -14.72 -6.68 22.74
N ALA A 115 -15.32 -5.50 22.54
CA ALA A 115 -16.74 -5.30 22.25
C ALA A 115 -16.95 -5.23 20.75
#